data_AF-A0A2A3GMN3-F1
#
_entry.id   AF-A0A2A3GMN3-F1
#
_cell.length_a   1.000
_cell.length_b   1.000
_cell.length_c   1.000
_cell.angle_alpha   90.00
_cell.angle_beta   90.00
_cell.angle_gamma   90.00
#
_symmetry.space_group_name_H-M   'P 1'
#
loop_
_entity.id
_entity.type
_entity.pdbx_description
1 polymer ?
#
loop_
_entity_poly.entity_id
_entity_poly.type
_entity_poly.pdbx_seq_one_letter_code
_entity_poly.pdbx_strand_id
1 'polypeptide(L)'
;MLLTCYRDIRYYGWYHVDLFLHDREGRELNWVHWGTPEEGPDGADAACASVEPTLRRITEWQHGIRADGSDYWSARAEWDERPEPDNSEEVTT
;
A
#
# COMPACT_ATOMS: atom_id res chain seq x y z
N MET A 1 -5.53 7.16 -1.78
CA MET A 1 -4.14 7.09 -1.28
C MET A 1 -3.24 6.63 -2.41
N LEU A 2 -1.91 6.70 -2.24
CA LEU A 2 -0.94 6.28 -3.26
C LEU A 2 0.00 5.22 -2.68
N LEU A 3 -0.06 4.00 -3.21
CA LEU A 3 0.94 2.97 -2.98
C LEU A 3 2.13 3.20 -3.90
N THR A 4 3.33 3.00 -3.38
CA THR A 4 4.57 3.02 -4.16
C THR A 4 5.48 1.88 -3.69
N CYS A 5 6.00 1.10 -4.62
CA CYS A 5 7.05 0.12 -4.35
C CYS A 5 8.19 0.26 -5.36
N TYR A 6 9.33 -0.36 -5.05
CA TYR A 6 10.56 -0.14 -5.77
C TYR A 6 11.29 -1.44 -6.07
N ARG A 7 12.08 -1.40 -7.15
CA ARG A 7 13.18 -2.32 -7.37
C ARG A 7 14.42 -1.44 -7.46
N ASP A 8 15.16 -1.43 -6.35
CA ASP A 8 16.37 -0.65 -6.26
C ASP A 8 17.48 -1.30 -7.08
N ILE A 9 18.17 -0.51 -7.90
CA ILE A 9 19.38 -0.93 -8.62
C ILE A 9 20.55 -1.25 -7.66
N ARG A 10 20.43 -0.83 -6.39
CA ARG A 10 21.35 -1.16 -5.31
C ARG A 10 20.59 -2.02 -4.33
N TYR A 11 21.06 -3.24 -4.13
CA TYR A 11 20.45 -4.14 -3.17
C TYR A 11 20.78 -3.69 -1.75
N TYR A 12 19.80 -3.10 -1.07
CA TYR A 12 19.93 -2.66 0.33
C TYR A 12 19.64 -3.78 1.35
N GLY A 13 19.28 -4.99 0.88
CA GLY A 13 19.03 -6.15 1.74
C GLY A 13 17.59 -6.30 2.24
N TRP A 14 16.69 -5.40 1.83
CA TRP A 14 15.29 -5.41 2.22
C TRP A 14 14.41 -4.83 1.10
N TYR A 15 13.17 -5.32 0.99
CA TYR A 15 12.17 -4.86 0.05
C TYR A 15 11.01 -4.23 0.80
N HIS A 16 10.31 -3.29 0.16
CA HIS A 16 9.24 -2.55 0.81
C HIS A 16 8.20 -1.99 -0.16
N VAL A 17 7.07 -1.64 0.45
CA VAL A 17 6.02 -0.82 -0.15
C VAL A 17 5.65 0.29 0.84
N ASP A 18 5.45 1.48 0.31
CA ASP A 18 5.00 2.66 1.03
C ASP A 18 3.57 3.01 0.61
N LEU A 19 2.74 3.38 1.57
CA LEU A 19 1.42 3.99 1.35
C LEU A 19 1.47 5.46 1.77
N PHE A 20 1.35 6.36 0.81
CA PHE A 20 1.29 7.80 1.05
C PHE A 20 -0.17 8.28 1.12
N LEU A 21 -0.52 8.91 2.24
CA LEU A 21 -1.80 9.56 2.46
C LEU A 21 -1.68 11.03 2.09
N HIS A 22 -2.60 11.50 1.25
CA HIS A 22 -2.64 12.89 0.82
C HIS A 22 -4.00 13.50 1.14
N ASP A 23 -4.02 14.80 1.42
CA ASP A 23 -5.26 15.56 1.51
C ASP A 23 -5.87 15.84 0.13
N ARG A 24 -7.01 16.55 0.11
CA ARG A 24 -7.72 16.91 -1.12
C ARG A 24 -6.94 17.87 -2.03
N GLU A 25 -5.97 18.59 -1.48
CA GLU A 25 -5.10 19.51 -2.21
C GLU A 25 -3.81 18.82 -2.69
N GLY A 26 -3.65 17.53 -2.40
CA GLY A 26 -2.48 16.74 -2.77
C GLY A 26 -1.28 16.94 -1.84
N ARG A 27 -1.47 17.50 -0.64
CA ARG A 27 -0.41 17.59 0.37
C ARG A 27 -0.30 16.27 1.09
N GLU A 28 0.93 15.75 1.21
CA GLU A 28 1.19 14.54 2.01
C GLU A 28 0.85 14.80 3.48
N LEU A 29 0.00 13.96 4.05
CA LEU A 29 -0.43 14.01 5.44
C LEU A 29 0.33 13.00 6.29
N ASN A 30 0.59 11.81 5.74
CA ASN A 30 1.21 10.71 6.45
C ASN A 30 1.75 9.66 5.47
N TRP A 31 2.60 8.77 5.97
CA TRP A 31 3.02 7.56 5.28
C TRP A 31 2.84 6.33 6.16
N VAL A 32 2.75 5.17 5.53
CA VAL A 32 2.92 3.86 6.19
C VAL A 32 3.91 3.05 5.36
N HIS A 33 4.74 2.26 6.04
CA HIS A 33 5.83 1.51 5.45
C HIS A 33 5.75 0.04 5.85
N TRP A 34 5.77 -0.86 4.86
CA TRP A 34 5.78 -2.30 5.11
C TRP A 34 6.92 -2.98 4.38
N GLY A 35 7.57 -3.92 5.07
CA GLY A 35 8.51 -4.84 4.43
C GLY A 35 7.76 -5.85 3.55
N THR A 36 8.32 -6.14 2.37
CA THR A 36 7.74 -7.11 1.43
C THR A 36 8.62 -8.36 1.32
N PRO A 37 8.03 -9.53 1.02
CA PRO A 37 8.80 -10.76 0.83
C PRO A 37 9.64 -10.77 -0.45
N GLU A 38 9.24 -9.97 -1.44
CA GLU A 38 9.88 -9.83 -2.75
C GLU A 38 9.80 -8.39 -3.24
N GLU A 39 10.59 -8.08 -4.26
CA GLU A 39 10.63 -6.77 -4.90
C GLU A 39 9.41 -6.52 -5.80
N GLY A 40 9.05 -5.24 -5.95
CA GLY A 40 8.08 -4.82 -6.95
C GLY A 40 6.61 -5.12 -6.62
N PRO A 41 5.73 -5.07 -7.64
CA PRO A 41 4.28 -5.11 -7.50
C PRO A 41 3.72 -6.33 -6.75
N ASP A 42 4.18 -7.53 -7.07
CA ASP A 42 3.63 -8.77 -6.54
C ASP A 42 3.91 -8.88 -5.03
N GLY A 43 5.13 -8.52 -4.60
CA GLY A 43 5.50 -8.48 -3.20
C GLY A 43 4.78 -7.40 -2.41
N ALA A 44 4.54 -6.25 -3.04
CA ALA A 44 3.75 -5.16 -2.46
C ALA A 44 2.29 -5.60 -2.24
N ASP A 45 1.65 -6.20 -3.25
CA ASP A 45 0.27 -6.68 -3.16
C ASP A 45 0.16 -7.80 -2.09
N ALA A 46 1.13 -8.72 -2.01
CA ALA A 46 1.16 -9.77 -0.98
C ALA A 46 1.30 -9.21 0.45
N ALA A 47 2.19 -8.22 0.64
CA ALA A 47 2.38 -7.59 1.94
C ALA A 47 1.13 -6.80 2.38
N CYS A 48 0.55 -6.00 1.48
CA CYS A 48 -0.69 -5.27 1.77
C CYS A 48 -1.83 -6.24 2.11
N ALA A 49 -2.02 -7.32 1.34
CA ALA A 49 -3.06 -8.30 1.62
C ALA A 49 -2.90 -9.00 2.99
N SER A 50 -1.66 -9.15 3.46
CA SER A 50 -1.38 -9.76 4.76
C SER A 50 -1.52 -8.79 5.93
N VAL A 51 -1.06 -7.54 5.78
CA VAL A 51 -0.99 -6.57 6.88
C VAL A 51 -2.26 -5.71 6.97
N GLU A 52 -2.81 -5.33 5.81
CA GLU A 52 -3.99 -4.48 5.68
C GLU A 52 -5.02 -5.13 4.73
N PRO A 53 -5.72 -6.21 5.13
CA PRO A 53 -6.60 -6.97 4.23
C PRO A 53 -7.78 -6.18 3.66
N THR A 54 -8.12 -5.04 4.26
CA THR A 54 -9.16 -4.12 3.79
C THR A 54 -8.62 -3.06 2.83
N LEU A 55 -7.30 -2.88 2.72
CA LEU A 55 -6.69 -1.98 1.74
C LEU A 55 -6.70 -2.66 0.37
N ARG A 56 -7.26 -1.96 -0.62
CA ARG A 56 -7.34 -2.45 -1.99
C ARG A 56 -6.82 -1.41 -2.96
N ARG A 57 -5.98 -1.89 -3.87
CA ARG A 57 -5.56 -1.13 -5.03
C ARG A 57 -6.74 -0.99 -6.01
N ILE A 58 -6.95 0.23 -6.52
CA ILE A 58 -8.07 0.60 -7.40
C ILE A 58 -7.62 0.96 -8.83
N THR A 59 -6.32 1.01 -9.08
CA THR A 59 -5.73 1.18 -10.41
C THR A 59 -4.65 0.14 -10.64
N GLU A 60 -4.33 -0.14 -11.90
CA GLU A 60 -3.12 -0.92 -12.18
C GLU A 60 -1.85 -0.25 -11.65
N TRP A 61 -0.83 -1.08 -11.37
CA TRP A 61 0.50 -0.59 -11.09
C TRP A 61 1.06 0.13 -12.31
N GLN A 62 1.46 1.38 -12.12
CA GLN A 62 2.09 2.21 -13.14
C GLN A 62 3.59 2.18 -12.93
N HIS A 63 4.30 1.59 -13.89
CA HIS A 63 5.76 1.50 -13.87
C HIS A 63 6.39 2.82 -14.32
N GLY A 64 7.45 3.21 -13.64
CA GLY A 64 8.32 4.31 -14.02
C GLY A 64 9.78 4.04 -13.64
N ILE A 65 10.66 4.89 -14.13
CA ILE A 65 12.10 4.84 -13.86
C ILE A 65 12.50 6.13 -13.16
N ARG A 66 13.18 6.02 -12.01
CA ARG A 66 13.73 7.17 -11.27
C ARG A 66 14.95 7.73 -11.99
N ALA A 67 15.35 8.94 -11.61
CA ALA A 67 16.50 9.62 -12.20
C ALA A 67 17.83 8.84 -12.04
N ASP A 68 17.92 7.97 -11.03
CA ASP A 68 19.07 7.10 -10.79
C ASP A 68 19.02 5.76 -11.57
N GLY A 69 17.96 5.53 -12.34
CA GLY A 69 17.74 4.31 -13.13
C GLY A 69 17.01 3.18 -12.39
N SER A 70 16.61 3.38 -11.13
CA SER A 70 15.80 2.39 -10.41
C SER A 70 14.35 2.34 -10.89
N ASP A 71 13.78 1.13 -10.93
CA ASP A 71 12.37 0.96 -11.22
C ASP A 71 11.53 1.34 -10.00
N TYR A 72 10.39 1.97 -10.27
CA TYR A 72 9.35 2.17 -9.27
C TYR A 72 7.98 1.87 -9.88
N TRP A 73 7.04 1.48 -9.02
CA TRP A 73 5.65 1.32 -9.39
C TRP A 73 4.78 2.12 -8.44
N SER A 74 3.75 2.77 -8.98
CA SER A 74 2.75 3.44 -8.16
C SER A 74 1.33 3.03 -8.54
N ALA A 75 0.43 3.04 -7.56
CA ALA A 75 -0.96 2.75 -7.77
C ALA A 75 -1.85 3.46 -6.76
N ARG A 76 -3.08 3.79 -7.15
CA ARG A 76 -4.06 4.32 -6.20
C ARG A 76 -4.66 3.17 -5.39
N ALA A 77 -4.89 3.43 -4.12
CA ALA A 77 -5.54 2.49 -3.21
C ALA A 77 -6.55 3.20 -2.29
N GLU A 78 -7.48 2.40 -1.79
CA GLU A 78 -8.59 2.76 -0.89
C GLU A 78 -8.78 1.66 0.16
N TRP A 79 -9.14 2.04 1.40
CA TRP A 79 -9.59 1.07 2.40
C TRP A 79 -11.09 0.80 2.15
N ASP A 80 -11.45 -0.47 2.16
CA ASP A 80 -12.85 -0.91 2.17
C ASP A 80 -13.50 -0.45 3.49
N GLU A 81 -14.51 0.42 3.41
CA GLU A 81 -15.30 0.92 4.55
C GLU A 81 -16.27 -0.15 5.07
N ARG A 82 -15.82 -1.41 5.23
CA ARG A 82 -16.66 -2.39 5.91
C ARG A 82 -16.83 -1.94 7.36
N PRO A 83 -18.06 -1.66 7.83
CA PRO A 83 -18.26 -1.42 9.24
C PRO A 83 -17.81 -2.66 10.01
N GLU A 84 -17.17 -2.47 11.17
CA GLU A 84 -16.92 -3.57 12.08
C GLU A 84 -18.23 -4.36 12.30
N PRO A 85 -18.18 -5.69 12.46
CA PRO A 85 -19.38 -6.44 12.81
C PRO A 85 -19.98 -5.80 14.07
N ASP A 86 -21.23 -5.39 13.96
CA ASP A 86 -22.01 -4.82 15.05
C ASP A 86 -22.01 -5.82 16.21
N ASN A 87 -21.20 -5.54 17.23
CA ASN A 87 -21.07 -6.39 18.41
C ASN A 87 -22.16 -6.06 19.45
N SER A 88 -23.35 -5.64 18.98
CA SER A 88 -24.55 -5.62 19.81
C SER A 88 -25.08 -7.05 19.93
N GLU A 89 -24.48 -7.82 20.83
CA GLU A 89 -25.20 -8.92 21.46
C GLU A 89 -26.39 -8.31 22.22
N GLU A 90 -27.53 -8.28 21.55
CA GLU A 90 -28.84 -8.08 22.14
C GLU A 90 -29.10 -9.24 23.10
N VAL A 91 -28.71 -9.08 24.37
CA VAL A 91 -29.13 -9.98 25.44
C VAL A 91 -30.61 -9.69 25.71
N THR A 92 -31.46 -10.38 24.96
CA THR A 92 -32.90 -10.42 25.22
C THR A 92 -33.17 -11.31 26.45
N THR A 93 -33.59 -10.64 27.54
CA THR A 93 -34.43 -11.06 28.69
C THR A 93 -34.15 -12.39 29.40
#